data_AF-A0A3D5E9L3-F1
#
_entry.id   AF-A0A3D5E9L3-F1
#
_cell.length_a   1.000
_cell.length_b   1.000
_cell.length_c   1.000
_cell.angle_alpha   90.00
_cell.angle_beta   90.00
_cell.angle_gamma   90.00
#
_symmetry.space_group_name_H-M   'P 1'
#
loop_
_entity.id
_entity.type
_entity.pdbx_description
1 polymer ?
#
loop_
_entity_poly.entity_id
_entity_poly.type
_entity_poly.pdbx_seq_one_letter_code
_entity_poly.pdbx_strand_id
1 'polypeptide(L)'
;MPNVASLNSLPYRHVLPHTTALSPAGRLSIGGCDLRELAETYGSPLYVFDEQDFRETAREYQREFASHWPEVSVLYAAKAYLSLPLANIVAEEGMGMDVVSGGELAIARAAGFPSSRLYFHGNNKSAEELAAAVSGDPVGRVVVDNFHELTELNRIAGEHATRQPILLRVSPNVDPHTHAKTTTGVLDSKFGFAIANGDAEKAVAAAI
;
A
#
# COMPACT_ATOMS: atom_id res chain seq x y z
N MET A 1 28.02 -7.19 39.56
CA MET A 1 27.40 -7.69 38.32
C MET A 1 27.06 -6.48 37.48
N PRO A 2 27.44 -6.40 36.19
CA PRO A 2 27.07 -5.26 35.38
C PRO A 2 25.55 -5.22 35.28
N ASN A 3 24.98 -4.03 35.48
CA ASN A 3 23.55 -3.77 35.45
C ASN A 3 23.02 -4.17 34.07
N VAL A 4 22.32 -5.31 33.99
CA VAL A 4 21.72 -5.77 32.74
C VAL A 4 20.63 -4.77 32.39
N ALA A 5 20.82 -4.01 31.31
CA ALA A 5 19.80 -3.11 30.80
C ALA A 5 18.51 -3.92 30.57
N SER A 6 17.39 -3.47 31.14
CA SER A 6 16.10 -4.06 30.82
C SER A 6 15.60 -3.49 29.49
N LEU A 7 14.76 -4.23 28.75
CA LEU A 7 14.12 -3.69 27.55
C LEU A 7 13.34 -2.39 27.85
N ASN A 8 12.79 -2.26 29.06
CA ASN A 8 12.09 -1.05 29.54
C ASN A 8 13.01 0.16 29.75
N SER A 9 14.32 -0.04 29.84
CA SER A 9 15.30 1.03 29.97
C SER A 9 15.86 1.53 28.64
N LEU A 10 15.47 0.93 27.50
CA LEU A 10 15.90 1.40 26.20
C LEU A 10 15.12 2.68 25.82
N PRO A 11 15.81 3.76 25.41
CA PRO A 11 15.14 4.90 24.81
C PRO A 11 14.45 4.43 23.53
N TYR A 12 13.24 4.94 23.28
CA TYR A 12 12.43 4.61 22.10
C TYR A 12 11.94 3.17 21.99
N ARG A 13 11.77 2.43 23.11
CA ARG A 13 11.12 1.10 23.09
C ARG A 13 9.82 1.07 22.26
N HIS A 14 9.03 2.15 22.30
CA HIS A 14 7.75 2.28 21.61
C HIS A 14 7.87 2.43 20.07
N VAL A 15 9.07 2.58 19.51
CA VAL A 15 9.30 2.66 18.06
C VAL A 15 9.98 1.41 17.49
N LEU A 16 10.37 0.47 18.36
CA LEU A 16 10.96 -0.80 17.93
C LEU A 16 9.84 -1.80 17.57
N PRO A 17 10.12 -2.80 16.71
CA PRO A 17 9.15 -3.84 16.41
C PRO A 17 8.61 -4.53 17.65
N HIS A 18 7.33 -4.93 17.63
CA HIS A 18 6.64 -5.43 18.82
C HIS A 18 7.30 -6.66 19.46
N THR A 19 7.94 -7.52 18.66
CA THR A 19 8.59 -8.73 19.17
C THR A 19 10.02 -8.51 19.67
N THR A 20 10.49 -7.25 19.71
CA THR A 20 11.85 -6.93 20.16
C THR A 20 12.10 -7.42 21.58
N ALA A 21 13.20 -8.13 21.80
CA ALA A 21 13.62 -8.63 23.11
C ALA A 21 15.09 -8.34 23.39
N LEU A 22 15.43 -8.18 24.66
CA LEU A 22 16.80 -7.97 25.14
C LEU A 22 17.18 -9.09 26.10
N SER A 23 18.18 -9.87 25.74
CA SER A 23 18.68 -10.97 26.57
C SER A 23 19.44 -10.47 27.82
N PRO A 24 19.63 -11.31 28.86
CA PRO A 24 20.43 -10.96 30.02
C PRO A 24 21.88 -10.58 29.73
N ALA A 25 22.41 -11.01 28.57
CA ALA A 25 23.75 -10.66 28.09
C ALA A 25 23.78 -9.32 27.32
N GLY A 26 22.65 -8.61 27.22
CA GLY A 26 22.55 -7.34 26.48
C GLY A 26 22.46 -7.50 24.97
N ARG A 27 22.11 -8.68 24.45
CA ARG A 27 21.89 -8.91 23.01
C ARG A 27 20.44 -8.65 22.60
N LEU A 28 20.24 -7.87 21.54
CA LEU A 28 18.93 -7.52 20.99
C LEU A 28 18.48 -8.58 19.98
N SER A 29 17.22 -8.99 20.05
CA SER A 29 16.58 -9.86 19.07
C SER A 29 15.26 -9.29 18.59
N ILE A 30 14.89 -9.63 17.35
CA ILE A 30 13.60 -9.30 16.71
C ILE A 30 13.07 -10.59 16.08
N GLY A 31 11.80 -10.92 16.30
CA GLY A 31 11.19 -12.17 15.85
C GLY A 31 11.83 -13.41 16.46
N GLY A 32 12.47 -13.27 17.63
CA GLY A 32 13.30 -14.32 18.23
C GLY A 32 14.70 -14.49 17.61
N CYS A 33 15.03 -13.72 16.57
CA CYS A 33 16.32 -13.77 15.88
C CYS A 33 17.30 -12.75 16.47
N ASP A 34 18.49 -13.18 16.88
CA ASP A 34 19.51 -12.29 17.41
C ASP A 34 20.13 -11.41 16.31
N LEU A 35 20.13 -10.10 16.50
CA LEU A 35 20.56 -9.16 15.46
C LEU A 35 22.05 -9.23 15.14
N ARG A 36 22.89 -9.65 16.10
CA ARG A 36 24.33 -9.83 15.87
C ARG A 36 24.57 -11.07 15.01
N GLU A 37 23.86 -12.16 15.27
CA GLU A 37 23.91 -13.37 14.43
C GLU A 37 23.42 -13.10 13.01
N LEU A 38 22.34 -12.32 12.86
CA LEU A 38 21.87 -11.87 11.55
C LEU A 38 22.92 -11.05 10.81
N ALA A 39 23.56 -10.08 11.48
CA ALA A 39 24.60 -9.25 10.87
C ALA A 39 25.86 -10.06 10.50
N GLU A 40 26.25 -11.03 11.32
CA GLU A 40 27.37 -11.94 11.02
C GLU A 40 27.05 -12.86 9.83
N THR A 41 25.79 -13.28 9.69
CA THR A 41 25.35 -14.21 8.62
C THR A 41 25.12 -13.51 7.29
N TYR A 42 24.44 -12.35 7.31
CA TYR A 42 23.98 -11.65 6.10
C TYR A 42 24.76 -10.37 5.77
N GLY A 43 25.69 -9.96 6.65
CA GLY A 43 26.45 -8.72 6.52
C GLY A 43 25.67 -7.48 6.94
N SER A 44 26.31 -6.31 6.86
CA SER A 44 25.72 -5.00 7.17
C SER A 44 26.09 -3.94 6.11
N PRO A 45 25.19 -2.99 5.77
CA PRO A 45 23.89 -2.70 6.40
C PRO A 45 22.81 -3.75 6.08
N LEU A 46 21.95 -4.04 7.06
CA LEU A 46 20.90 -5.06 6.98
C LEU A 46 19.55 -4.48 7.39
N TYR A 47 18.52 -4.71 6.57
CA TYR A 47 17.13 -4.45 6.93
C TYR A 47 16.50 -5.73 7.46
N VAL A 48 16.00 -5.70 8.68
CA VAL A 48 15.32 -6.83 9.33
C VAL A 48 13.84 -6.47 9.45
N PHE A 49 12.99 -7.26 8.80
CA PHE A 49 11.54 -7.11 8.86
C PHE A 49 10.97 -8.13 9.84
N ASP A 50 10.22 -7.65 10.81
CA ASP A 50 9.48 -8.48 11.75
C ASP A 50 8.15 -8.91 11.12
N GLU A 51 8.09 -10.14 10.61
CA GLU A 51 6.89 -10.67 9.99
C GLU A 51 5.71 -10.77 10.97
N GLN A 52 5.98 -11.15 12.23
CA GLN A 52 4.92 -11.28 13.22
C GLN A 52 4.30 -9.92 13.51
N ASP A 53 5.12 -8.90 13.70
CA ASP A 53 4.66 -7.52 13.90
C ASP A 53 3.84 -7.02 12.70
N PHE A 54 4.30 -7.27 11.47
CA PHE A 54 3.56 -6.92 10.27
C PHE A 54 2.17 -7.57 10.22
N ARG A 55 2.09 -8.88 10.49
CA ARG A 55 0.83 -9.63 10.48
C ARG A 55 -0.12 -9.19 11.58
N GLU A 56 0.39 -8.93 12.78
CA GLU A 56 -0.41 -8.42 13.89
C GLU A 56 -0.99 -7.05 13.57
N THR A 57 -0.17 -6.15 13.02
CA THR A 57 -0.60 -4.83 12.55
C THR A 57 -1.67 -4.95 11.46
N ALA A 58 -1.47 -5.82 10.46
CA ALA A 58 -2.44 -6.08 9.40
C ALA A 58 -3.80 -6.54 9.95
N ARG A 59 -3.80 -7.45 10.92
CA ARG A 59 -5.01 -7.96 11.59
C ARG A 59 -5.69 -6.89 12.43
N GLU A 60 -4.91 -6.05 13.12
CA GLU A 60 -5.44 -4.94 13.89
C GLU A 60 -6.18 -3.95 12.98
N TYR A 61 -5.56 -3.46 11.90
CA TYR A 61 -6.23 -2.59 10.95
C TYR A 61 -7.53 -3.20 10.42
N GLN A 62 -7.52 -4.45 9.99
CA GLN A 62 -8.73 -5.11 9.48
C GLN A 62 -9.82 -5.23 10.54
N ARG A 63 -9.48 -5.65 11.77
CA ARG A 63 -10.44 -5.78 12.87
C ARG A 63 -11.04 -4.44 13.26
N GLU A 64 -10.20 -3.42 13.47
CA GLU A 64 -10.68 -2.11 13.92
C GLU A 64 -11.57 -1.46 12.87
N PHE A 65 -11.18 -1.47 11.58
CA PHE A 65 -12.03 -0.92 10.52
C PHE A 65 -13.34 -1.70 10.35
N ALA A 66 -13.30 -3.04 10.42
CA ALA A 66 -14.50 -3.88 10.31
C ALA A 66 -15.45 -3.69 11.50
N SER A 67 -14.96 -3.28 12.68
CA SER A 67 -15.80 -2.99 13.85
C SER A 67 -16.67 -1.74 13.66
N HIS A 68 -16.25 -0.82 12.78
CA HIS A 68 -16.95 0.43 12.50
C HIS A 68 -17.75 0.40 11.20
N TRP A 69 -17.29 -0.36 10.19
CA TRP A 69 -17.87 -0.36 8.85
C TRP A 69 -18.09 -1.80 8.34
N PRO A 70 -19.35 -2.21 8.06
CA PRO A 70 -19.66 -3.57 7.60
C PRO A 70 -19.02 -3.93 6.26
N GLU A 71 -18.86 -2.94 5.37
CA GLU A 71 -18.27 -3.11 4.05
C GLU A 71 -17.00 -2.27 3.95
N VAL A 72 -15.89 -2.86 4.37
CA VAL A 72 -14.58 -2.21 4.34
C VAL A 72 -13.52 -3.14 3.79
N SER A 73 -12.59 -2.56 3.04
CA SER A 73 -11.37 -3.24 2.60
C SER A 73 -10.19 -2.41 3.03
N VAL A 74 -9.25 -3.05 3.72
CA VAL A 74 -7.97 -2.42 4.07
C VAL A 74 -6.97 -2.78 2.98
N LEU A 75 -6.34 -1.78 2.38
CA LEU A 75 -5.35 -1.95 1.31
C LEU A 75 -3.95 -1.65 1.85
N TYR A 76 -2.99 -2.53 1.57
CA TYR A 76 -1.59 -2.28 1.79
C TYR A 76 -0.98 -1.45 0.65
N ALA A 77 -0.37 -0.32 1.01
CA ALA A 77 0.30 0.57 0.07
C ALA A 77 1.68 0.08 -0.35
N ALA A 78 1.75 -0.54 -1.53
CA ALA A 78 2.97 -1.13 -2.09
C ALA A 78 4.15 -0.15 -2.17
N LYS A 79 3.86 1.15 -2.36
CA LYS A 79 4.87 2.22 -2.38
C LYS A 79 5.67 2.35 -1.09
N ALA A 80 5.18 1.79 0.04
CA ALA A 80 5.92 1.78 1.30
C ALA A 80 7.10 0.80 1.22
N TYR A 81 6.83 -0.42 0.79
CA TYR A 81 7.81 -1.45 0.46
C TYR A 81 7.08 -2.58 -0.29
N LEU A 82 7.67 -3.17 -1.33
CA LEU A 82 7.07 -4.33 -1.99
C LEU A 82 8.14 -5.33 -2.43
N SER A 83 7.89 -6.60 -2.13
CA SER A 83 8.67 -7.74 -2.57
C SER A 83 7.76 -8.96 -2.71
N LEU A 84 8.20 -10.03 -3.37
CA LEU A 84 7.39 -11.24 -3.50
C LEU A 84 6.96 -11.82 -2.14
N PRO A 85 7.86 -11.97 -1.13
CA PRO A 85 7.45 -12.45 0.19
C PRO A 85 6.43 -11.54 0.87
N LEU A 86 6.61 -10.22 0.81
CA LEU A 86 5.66 -9.30 1.42
C LEU A 86 4.30 -9.34 0.75
N ALA A 87 4.26 -9.43 -0.58
CA ALA A 87 3.00 -9.57 -1.31
C ALA A 87 2.25 -10.85 -0.90
N ASN A 88 2.95 -11.97 -0.69
CA ASN A 88 2.36 -13.20 -0.18
C ASN A 88 1.79 -13.02 1.24
N ILE A 89 2.56 -12.40 2.15
CA ILE A 89 2.09 -12.11 3.51
C ILE A 89 0.81 -11.26 3.49
N VAL A 90 0.78 -10.19 2.69
CA VAL A 90 -0.42 -9.34 2.53
C VAL A 90 -1.60 -10.15 1.96
N ALA A 91 -1.35 -11.06 1.02
CA ALA A 91 -2.38 -11.92 0.44
C ALA A 91 -2.98 -12.87 1.49
N GLU A 92 -2.11 -13.54 2.24
CA GLU A 92 -2.45 -14.48 3.33
C GLU A 92 -3.23 -13.81 4.47
N GLU A 93 -2.88 -12.57 4.82
CA GLU A 93 -3.60 -11.80 5.83
C GLU A 93 -4.96 -11.25 5.35
N GLY A 94 -5.36 -11.49 4.10
CA GLY A 94 -6.70 -11.11 3.61
C GLY A 94 -6.85 -9.65 3.16
N MET A 95 -5.80 -8.83 3.23
CA MET A 95 -5.81 -7.41 2.83
C MET A 95 -5.83 -7.19 1.31
N GLY A 96 -6.44 -6.11 0.82
CA GLY A 96 -6.15 -5.68 -0.56
C GLY A 96 -4.78 -5.03 -0.69
N MET A 97 -4.41 -4.62 -1.90
CA MET A 97 -3.14 -3.92 -2.14
C MET A 97 -3.35 -2.80 -3.16
N ASP A 98 -2.87 -1.60 -2.84
CA ASP A 98 -2.72 -0.51 -3.80
C ASP A 98 -1.33 -0.54 -4.43
N VAL A 99 -1.30 -0.66 -5.75
CA VAL A 99 -0.10 -0.56 -6.59
C VAL A 99 -0.16 0.74 -7.36
N VAL A 100 0.98 1.39 -7.61
CA VAL A 100 1.07 2.72 -8.25
C VAL A 100 1.82 2.72 -9.58
N SER A 101 2.40 1.59 -9.98
CA SER A 101 3.11 1.45 -11.26
C SER A 101 2.98 0.04 -11.84
N GLY A 102 3.30 -0.10 -13.13
CA GLY A 102 3.39 -1.40 -13.80
C GLY A 102 4.41 -2.35 -13.18
N GLY A 103 5.50 -1.81 -12.58
CA GLY A 103 6.50 -2.61 -11.87
C GLY A 103 5.94 -3.24 -10.59
N GLU A 104 5.20 -2.47 -9.79
CA GLU A 104 4.53 -3.00 -8.60
C GLU A 104 3.42 -3.98 -8.95
N LEU A 105 2.63 -3.69 -9.99
CA LEU A 105 1.62 -4.62 -10.52
C LEU A 105 2.27 -5.93 -10.97
N ALA A 106 3.42 -5.87 -11.65
CA ALA A 106 4.15 -7.06 -12.07
C ALA A 106 4.65 -7.90 -10.88
N ILE A 107 5.16 -7.27 -9.81
CA ILE A 107 5.58 -7.98 -8.59
C ILE A 107 4.37 -8.65 -7.92
N ALA A 108 3.25 -7.94 -7.78
CA ALA A 108 2.04 -8.49 -7.18
C ALA A 108 1.51 -9.70 -7.97
N ARG A 109 1.47 -9.61 -9.31
CA ARG A 109 1.09 -10.72 -10.18
C ARG A 109 2.07 -11.90 -10.09
N ALA A 110 3.38 -11.63 -10.04
CA ALA A 110 4.40 -12.68 -9.90
C ALA A 110 4.32 -13.40 -8.55
N ALA A 111 3.84 -12.73 -7.50
CA ALA A 111 3.53 -13.34 -6.21
C ALA A 111 2.22 -14.16 -6.23
N GLY A 112 1.43 -14.11 -7.32
CA GLY A 112 0.11 -14.73 -7.37
C GLY A 112 -0.92 -14.01 -6.52
N PHE A 113 -0.73 -12.71 -6.26
CA PHE A 113 -1.67 -11.91 -5.49
C PHE A 113 -3.04 -11.87 -6.20
N PRO A 114 -4.17 -12.06 -5.49
CA PRO A 114 -5.48 -12.08 -6.14
C PRO A 114 -5.80 -10.76 -6.86
N SER A 115 -5.94 -10.79 -8.19
CA SER A 115 -6.15 -9.57 -8.98
C SER A 115 -7.39 -8.79 -8.57
N SER A 116 -8.45 -9.48 -8.13
CA SER A 116 -9.69 -8.87 -7.61
C SER A 116 -9.48 -8.00 -6.35
N ARG A 117 -8.35 -8.17 -5.66
CA ARG A 117 -7.93 -7.39 -4.47
C ARG A 117 -6.88 -6.32 -4.80
N LEU A 118 -6.51 -6.14 -6.06
CA LEU A 118 -5.58 -5.09 -6.52
C LEU A 118 -6.31 -3.82 -6.92
N TYR A 119 -5.77 -2.69 -6.43
CA TYR A 119 -6.23 -1.34 -6.74
C TYR A 119 -5.09 -0.59 -7.44
N PHE A 120 -5.25 -0.31 -8.73
CA PHE A 120 -4.20 0.33 -9.51
C PHE A 120 -4.34 1.86 -9.50
N HIS A 121 -3.46 2.50 -8.74
CA HIS A 121 -3.30 3.95 -8.64
C HIS A 121 -2.20 4.46 -9.58
N GLY A 122 -2.08 5.79 -9.67
CA GLY A 122 -1.07 6.47 -10.49
C GLY A 122 -1.69 7.68 -11.18
N ASN A 123 -1.00 8.82 -11.21
CA ASN A 123 -1.54 10.06 -11.79
C ASN A 123 -1.22 10.23 -13.28
N ASN A 124 -0.44 9.31 -13.84
CA ASN A 124 -0.01 9.33 -15.24
C ASN A 124 0.30 7.91 -15.72
N LYS A 125 -0.71 7.02 -15.65
CA LYS A 125 -0.57 5.63 -16.09
C LYS A 125 -0.37 5.59 -17.61
N SER A 126 0.60 4.81 -18.09
CA SER A 126 0.81 4.62 -19.53
C SER A 126 -0.24 3.69 -20.15
N ALA A 127 -0.36 3.70 -21.48
CA ALA A 127 -1.23 2.78 -22.19
C ALA A 127 -0.84 1.31 -21.92
N GLU A 128 0.45 1.01 -21.82
CA GLU A 128 0.96 -0.33 -21.49
C GLU A 128 0.56 -0.74 -20.06
N GLU A 129 0.65 0.19 -19.11
CA GLU A 129 0.23 -0.05 -17.73
C GLU A 129 -1.29 -0.30 -17.63
N LEU A 130 -2.10 0.50 -18.33
CA LEU A 130 -3.55 0.32 -18.40
C LEU A 130 -3.91 -1.02 -19.05
N ALA A 131 -3.25 -1.40 -20.15
CA ALA A 131 -3.43 -2.70 -20.79
C ALA A 131 -3.07 -3.86 -19.86
N ALA A 132 -1.96 -3.76 -19.12
CA ALA A 132 -1.57 -4.76 -18.11
C ALA A 132 -2.56 -4.87 -16.94
N ALA A 133 -3.31 -3.80 -16.65
CA ALA A 133 -4.32 -3.79 -15.61
C ALA A 133 -5.63 -4.48 -16.04
N VAL A 134 -5.98 -4.45 -17.33
CA VAL A 134 -7.28 -4.95 -17.85
C VAL A 134 -7.20 -6.26 -18.62
N SER A 135 -6.01 -6.68 -19.05
CA SER A 135 -5.82 -7.87 -19.88
C SER A 135 -5.73 -9.16 -19.06
N GLY A 136 -6.39 -10.22 -19.54
CA GLY A 136 -6.32 -11.57 -18.96
C GLY A 136 -7.10 -11.69 -17.65
N ASP A 137 -6.42 -11.37 -16.54
CA ASP A 137 -7.00 -11.34 -15.19
C ASP A 137 -7.00 -9.89 -14.67
N PRO A 138 -8.09 -9.13 -14.88
CA PRO A 138 -8.13 -7.71 -14.60
C PRO A 138 -7.98 -7.40 -13.11
N VAL A 139 -7.36 -6.27 -12.80
CA VAL A 139 -7.30 -5.77 -11.41
C VAL A 139 -8.69 -5.44 -10.89
N GLY A 140 -8.88 -5.55 -9.58
CA GLY A 140 -10.16 -5.30 -8.91
C GLY A 140 -10.69 -3.89 -9.19
N ARG A 141 -9.82 -2.87 -9.11
CA ARG A 141 -10.17 -1.49 -9.43
C ARG A 141 -9.00 -0.77 -10.12
N VAL A 142 -9.29 0.05 -11.12
CA VAL A 142 -8.39 1.12 -11.55
C VAL A 142 -8.86 2.42 -10.90
N VAL A 143 -7.97 3.10 -10.18
CA VAL A 143 -8.28 4.41 -9.58
C VAL A 143 -7.86 5.49 -10.56
N VAL A 144 -8.85 5.98 -11.30
CA VAL A 144 -8.70 6.95 -12.40
C VAL A 144 -8.43 8.34 -11.83
N ASP A 145 -7.37 8.97 -12.31
CA ASP A 145 -6.86 10.22 -11.73
C ASP A 145 -7.20 11.45 -12.59
N ASN A 146 -7.48 11.28 -13.89
CA ASN A 146 -7.80 12.40 -14.81
C ASN A 146 -8.63 11.97 -16.04
N PHE A 147 -9.14 12.95 -16.81
CA PHE A 147 -10.01 12.71 -17.97
C PHE A 147 -9.32 11.97 -19.13
N HIS A 148 -8.01 12.19 -19.32
CA HIS A 148 -7.26 11.49 -20.35
C HIS A 148 -7.17 10.00 -20.03
N GLU A 149 -6.82 9.66 -18.79
CA GLU A 149 -6.80 8.28 -18.31
C GLU A 149 -8.17 7.63 -18.42
N LEU A 150 -9.26 8.33 -18.05
CA LEU A 150 -10.62 7.78 -18.17
C LEU A 150 -10.95 7.37 -19.62
N THR A 151 -10.61 8.24 -20.58
CA THR A 151 -10.85 8.01 -22.00
C THR A 151 -10.01 6.85 -22.52
N GLU A 152 -8.73 6.84 -22.16
CA GLU A 152 -7.78 5.83 -22.63
C GLU A 152 -8.06 4.45 -22.02
N LEU A 153 -8.38 4.38 -20.73
CA LEU A 153 -8.80 3.16 -20.07
C LEU A 153 -10.05 2.57 -20.72
N ASN A 154 -11.05 3.40 -21.06
CA ASN A 154 -12.26 2.92 -21.72
C ASN A 154 -11.96 2.33 -23.11
N ARG A 155 -11.10 2.98 -23.89
CA ARG A 155 -10.64 2.48 -25.20
C ARG A 155 -9.95 1.12 -25.06
N ILE A 156 -8.94 1.03 -24.18
CA ILE A 156 -8.15 -0.18 -23.97
C ILE A 156 -9.01 -1.31 -23.39
N ALA A 157 -9.86 -1.03 -22.41
CA ALA A 157 -10.77 -2.03 -21.85
C ALA A 157 -11.71 -2.60 -22.92
N GLY A 158 -12.18 -1.75 -23.85
CA GLY A 158 -12.95 -2.16 -25.02
C GLY A 158 -12.18 -3.08 -25.98
N GLU A 159 -10.91 -2.80 -26.25
CA GLU A 159 -10.03 -3.66 -27.06
C GLU A 159 -9.82 -5.05 -26.43
N HIS A 160 -9.87 -5.13 -25.10
CA HIS A 160 -9.77 -6.37 -24.34
C HIS A 160 -11.12 -7.03 -24.04
N ALA A 161 -12.24 -6.47 -24.52
CA ALA A 161 -13.60 -6.90 -24.20
C ALA A 161 -13.88 -7.01 -22.68
N THR A 162 -13.22 -6.17 -21.88
CA THR A 162 -13.32 -6.12 -20.42
C THR A 162 -14.13 -4.91 -20.00
N ARG A 163 -15.08 -5.09 -19.07
CA ARG A 163 -15.71 -3.97 -18.36
C ARG A 163 -14.97 -3.73 -17.04
N GLN A 164 -13.94 -2.89 -17.08
CA GLN A 164 -13.08 -2.64 -15.92
C GLN A 164 -13.83 -1.83 -14.84
N PRO A 165 -13.94 -2.34 -13.60
CA PRO A 165 -14.42 -1.52 -12.49
C PRO A 165 -13.42 -0.43 -12.13
N ILE A 166 -13.91 0.79 -11.92
CA ILE A 166 -13.09 1.96 -11.59
C ILE A 166 -13.49 2.61 -10.28
N LEU A 167 -12.58 3.39 -9.71
CA LEU A 167 -12.86 4.46 -8.76
C LEU A 167 -12.36 5.77 -9.36
N LEU A 168 -13.04 6.88 -9.08
CA LEU A 168 -12.57 8.21 -9.45
C LEU A 168 -11.87 8.83 -8.25
N ARG A 169 -10.62 9.27 -8.41
CA ARG A 169 -9.93 10.02 -7.36
C ARG A 169 -10.47 11.44 -7.34
N VAL A 170 -10.95 11.90 -6.18
CA VAL A 170 -11.45 13.26 -6.00
C VAL A 170 -10.52 14.09 -5.12
N SER A 171 -10.45 15.39 -5.40
CA SER A 171 -9.70 16.38 -4.62
C SER A 171 -10.68 17.28 -3.86
N PRO A 172 -10.86 17.07 -2.54
CA PRO A 172 -11.90 17.72 -1.75
C PRO A 172 -11.53 19.13 -1.26
N ASN A 173 -10.35 19.65 -1.60
CA ASN A 173 -9.85 20.95 -1.10
C ASN A 173 -9.77 21.01 0.43
N VAL A 174 -9.35 19.90 1.05
CA VAL A 174 -9.09 19.81 2.50
C VAL A 174 -7.59 19.85 2.71
N ASP A 175 -7.10 20.83 3.47
CA ASP A 175 -5.70 20.90 3.91
C ASP A 175 -5.53 20.07 5.20
N PRO A 176 -4.80 18.94 5.18
CA PRO A 176 -4.58 18.13 6.38
C PRO A 176 -3.65 18.78 7.43
N HIS A 177 -3.32 20.07 7.34
CA HIS A 177 -2.48 20.79 8.32
C HIS A 177 -1.15 20.09 8.62
N THR A 178 -0.48 19.57 7.57
CA THR A 178 0.89 19.04 7.65
C THR A 178 1.83 19.88 6.78
N HIS A 179 3.15 19.82 7.03
CA HIS A 179 4.17 20.67 6.41
C HIS A 179 3.92 20.93 4.91
N ALA A 180 4.05 22.20 4.48
CA ALA A 180 3.66 22.72 3.15
C ALA A 180 4.24 22.00 1.91
N LYS A 181 5.17 21.04 2.08
CA LYS A 181 5.75 20.23 0.99
C LYS A 181 5.07 18.86 0.79
N THR A 182 4.14 18.46 1.67
CA THR A 182 3.43 17.15 1.60
C THR A 182 1.92 17.27 1.47
N THR A 183 1.39 18.48 1.36
CA THR A 183 -0.05 18.74 1.20
C THR A 183 -0.50 18.32 -0.21
N THR A 184 -1.15 17.16 -0.31
CA THR A 184 -1.89 16.73 -1.50
C THR A 184 -3.38 17.01 -1.28
N GLY A 185 -4.06 17.65 -2.23
CA GLY A 185 -5.50 18.00 -2.13
C GLY A 185 -5.87 19.49 -2.20
N VAL A 186 -4.93 20.43 -2.30
CA VAL A 186 -5.21 21.84 -2.64
C VAL A 186 -5.60 21.96 -4.12
N LEU A 187 -6.28 23.03 -4.53
CA LEU A 187 -6.67 23.29 -5.94
C LEU A 187 -5.54 23.15 -6.98
N ASP A 188 -4.27 23.22 -6.54
CA ASP A 188 -3.06 23.03 -7.35
C ASP A 188 -2.45 21.60 -7.20
N SER A 189 -3.27 20.62 -6.82
CA SER A 189 -2.83 19.23 -6.71
C SER A 189 -2.87 18.58 -8.09
N LYS A 190 -1.75 17.97 -8.50
CA LYS A 190 -1.64 17.15 -9.73
C LYS A 190 -2.48 15.86 -9.73
N PHE A 191 -3.39 15.71 -8.77
CA PHE A 191 -4.05 14.47 -8.44
C PHE A 191 -5.57 14.62 -8.46
N GLY A 192 -6.24 13.74 -9.20
CA GLY A 192 -7.68 13.57 -9.15
C GLY A 192 -8.50 14.74 -9.69
N PHE A 193 -9.81 14.58 -9.64
CA PHE A 193 -10.80 15.56 -10.09
C PHE A 193 -11.19 16.48 -8.94
N ALA A 194 -11.04 17.79 -9.12
CA ALA A 194 -11.43 18.76 -8.11
C ALA A 194 -12.95 18.77 -7.91
N ILE A 195 -13.40 18.75 -6.65
CA ILE A 195 -14.82 18.88 -6.31
C ILE A 195 -15.28 20.33 -6.52
N ALA A 196 -14.46 21.29 -6.09
CA ALA A 196 -14.82 22.71 -6.05
C ALA A 196 -15.10 23.35 -7.42
N ASN A 197 -14.54 22.81 -8.51
CA ASN A 197 -14.73 23.33 -9.87
C ASN A 197 -15.68 22.46 -10.73
N GLY A 198 -16.32 21.45 -10.13
CA GLY A 198 -17.26 20.54 -10.80
C GLY A 198 -16.60 19.45 -11.66
N ASP A 199 -15.28 19.30 -11.65
CA ASP A 199 -14.62 18.26 -12.45
C ASP A 199 -14.95 16.85 -11.96
N ALA A 200 -15.13 16.68 -10.64
CA ALA A 200 -15.58 15.40 -10.09
C ALA A 200 -16.95 14.97 -10.64
N GLU A 201 -17.90 15.92 -10.74
CA GLU A 201 -19.23 15.65 -11.29
C GLU A 201 -19.17 15.30 -12.78
N LYS A 202 -18.36 16.04 -13.55
CA LYS A 202 -18.12 15.74 -14.98
C LYS A 202 -17.49 14.35 -15.16
N ALA A 203 -16.55 13.97 -14.30
CA ALA A 203 -15.91 12.66 -14.35
C ALA A 203 -16.90 11.53 -14.05
N VAL A 204 -17.80 11.72 -13.09
CA VAL A 204 -18.90 10.77 -12.83
C VAL A 204 -19.81 10.64 -14.04
N ALA A 205 -20.23 11.76 -14.65
CA ALA A 205 -21.10 11.74 -15.83
C ALA A 205 -20.44 11.08 -17.05
N ALA A 206 -19.11 11.15 -17.18
CA ALA A 206 -18.36 10.49 -18.24
C ALA A 206 -18.09 8.99 -17.99
N ALA A 207 -18.25 8.52 -16.75
CA ALA A 207 -17.94 7.15 -16.33
C ALA A 207 -19.17 6.20 -16.31
N ILE A 208 -20.38 6.76 -16.45
CA ILE A 208 -21.66 6.04 -16.47
C ILE A 208 -22.14 5.78 -17.90
#